data_AF-A0A956IXG7-F1
#
_entry.id   AF-A0A956IXG7-F1
#
_cell.length_a   1.000
_cell.length_b   1.000
_cell.length_c   1.000
_cell.angle_alpha   90.00
_cell.angle_beta   90.00
_cell.angle_gamma   90.00
#
_symmetry.space_group_name_H-M   'P 1'
#
loop_
_entity.id
_entity.type
_entity.pdbx_description
1 polymer ?
#
loop_
_entity_poly.entity_id
_entity_poly.type
_entity_poly.pdbx_seq_one_letter_code
_entity_poly.pdbx_strand_id
1 'polypeptide(L)'
;MSRGRTPPVKDTYSTHDVAKICCVTPTTVIRWIEDGLIPAFKTVGGHRRVRREDLERICGERGIPFNVQSGDETGRILVVDDEPVVLDLVRDVVNDIHHAFEVEVARDAFDAGRLVALFRPQLIFLDLMMPGVDGFEVCTRLKRDAATAHSEIVAITGYYTEANTERILHAGAVACLRKPLDVVDVRRRVIESFRLREEPVARVGEAPPAEAAKVLLVTQNADFRARVQEELSSARVKVLTAQTAGDALLVAQAAPPRYVLLSLSLPDLGDSELIPKLVGGSAQPPQIIAVHDDPTE
;
A
#
# COMPACT_ATOMS: atom_id res chain seq x y z
N MET A 1 45.44 -21.45 8.34
CA MET A 1 44.12 -21.52 9.01
C MET A 1 43.74 -20.12 9.47
N SER A 2 43.03 -19.36 8.62
CA SER A 2 42.58 -18.00 8.94
C SER A 2 41.20 -18.08 9.60
N ARG A 3 41.09 -17.64 10.86
CA ARG A 3 39.83 -17.59 11.61
C ARG A 3 38.93 -16.52 10.98
N GLY A 4 37.86 -16.97 10.33
CA GLY A 4 36.88 -16.11 9.68
C GLY A 4 36.26 -15.13 10.67
N ARG A 5 36.53 -13.84 10.45
CA ARG A 5 35.93 -12.73 11.19
C ARG A 5 34.41 -12.77 10.96
N THR A 6 33.62 -12.81 12.02
CA THR A 6 32.16 -12.71 11.91
C THR A 6 31.81 -11.33 11.33
N PRO A 7 31.14 -11.26 10.17
CA PRO A 7 30.78 -9.98 9.56
C PRO A 7 29.77 -9.23 10.45
N PRO A 8 29.77 -7.88 10.40
CA PRO A 8 28.87 -7.06 11.22
C PRO A 8 27.39 -7.39 10.95
N VAL A 9 26.57 -7.36 12.00
CA VAL A 9 25.14 -7.78 12.00
C VAL A 9 24.29 -7.02 10.96
N LYS A 10 24.69 -5.82 10.57
CA LYS A 10 23.97 -4.98 9.59
C LYS A 10 23.92 -5.55 8.16
N ASP A 11 24.76 -6.53 7.83
CA ASP A 11 24.88 -7.08 6.46
C ASP A 11 24.48 -8.55 6.35
N THR A 12 23.75 -9.08 7.32
CA THR A 12 23.36 -10.49 7.36
C THR A 12 21.88 -10.70 7.70
N TYR A 13 21.25 -11.62 7.00
CA TYR A 13 19.86 -12.01 7.13
C TYR A 13 19.72 -13.33 7.90
N SER A 14 18.73 -13.44 8.78
CA SER A 14 18.27 -14.73 9.30
C SER A 14 17.51 -15.52 8.24
N THR A 15 17.25 -16.80 8.49
CA THR A 15 16.41 -17.61 7.60
C THR A 15 14.98 -17.07 7.45
N HIS A 16 14.46 -16.39 8.47
CA HIS A 16 13.15 -15.75 8.41
C HIS A 16 13.20 -14.48 7.55
N ASP A 17 14.27 -13.69 7.66
CA ASP A 17 14.46 -12.48 6.84
C ASP A 17 14.58 -12.86 5.36
N VAL A 18 15.37 -13.89 5.03
CA VAL A 18 15.48 -14.41 3.66
C VAL A 18 14.16 -14.94 3.14
N ALA A 19 13.37 -15.62 3.97
CA ALA A 19 12.08 -16.17 3.58
C ALA A 19 11.10 -15.05 3.19
N LYS A 20 11.08 -13.97 3.97
CA LYS A 20 10.34 -12.74 3.67
C LYS A 20 10.84 -12.09 2.37
N ILE A 21 12.15 -11.88 2.23
CA ILE A 21 12.77 -11.20 1.06
C ILE A 21 12.48 -11.93 -0.26
N CYS A 22 12.47 -13.26 -0.22
CA CYS A 22 12.27 -14.11 -1.40
C CYS A 22 10.82 -14.59 -1.57
N CYS A 23 9.88 -14.14 -0.73
CA CYS A 23 8.48 -14.56 -0.74
C CYS A 23 8.28 -16.10 -0.67
N VAL A 24 9.07 -16.78 0.16
CA VAL A 24 8.99 -18.23 0.38
C VAL A 24 8.85 -18.56 1.87
N THR A 25 8.61 -19.83 2.21
CA THR A 25 8.57 -20.25 3.61
C THR A 25 9.98 -20.33 4.23
N PRO A 26 10.14 -20.13 5.56
CA PRO A 26 11.42 -20.39 6.24
C PRO A 26 11.96 -21.79 6.01
N THR A 27 11.09 -22.79 5.87
CA THR A 27 11.44 -24.17 5.54
C THR A 27 12.07 -24.29 4.15
N THR A 28 11.55 -23.53 3.17
CA THR A 28 12.12 -23.45 1.82
C THR A 28 13.54 -22.88 1.87
N VAL A 29 13.78 -21.83 2.66
CA VAL A 29 15.11 -21.23 2.84
C VAL A 29 16.07 -22.18 3.53
N ILE A 30 15.62 -22.87 4.58
CA ILE A 30 16.40 -23.90 5.28
C ILE A 30 16.87 -24.97 4.30
N ARG A 31 15.96 -25.44 3.44
CA ARG A 31 16.26 -26.41 2.38
C ARG A 31 17.24 -25.86 1.35
N TRP A 32 17.08 -24.60 0.92
CA TRP A 32 18.04 -23.95 0.03
C TRP A 32 19.45 -23.88 0.63
N ILE A 33 19.57 -23.65 1.93
CA ILE A 33 20.86 -23.64 2.60
C ILE A 33 21.45 -25.06 2.70
N GLU A 34 20.62 -26.06 3.00
CA GLU A 34 21.04 -27.46 3.12
C GLU A 34 21.46 -28.07 1.79
N ASP A 35 20.74 -27.73 0.71
CA ASP A 35 21.03 -28.13 -0.67
C ASP A 35 22.21 -27.33 -1.27
N GLY A 36 22.83 -26.43 -0.48
CA GLY A 36 23.96 -25.60 -0.91
C GLY A 36 23.59 -24.52 -1.94
N LEU A 37 22.29 -24.26 -2.11
CA LEU A 37 21.77 -23.24 -3.03
C LEU A 37 22.04 -21.83 -2.53
N ILE A 38 22.01 -21.60 -1.21
CA ILE A 38 22.33 -20.33 -0.56
C ILE A 38 23.46 -20.52 0.47
N PRO A 39 24.62 -19.85 0.33
CA PRO A 39 25.66 -19.83 1.33
C PRO A 39 25.14 -19.24 2.64
N ALA A 40 25.30 -19.99 3.73
CA ALA A 40 25.01 -19.51 5.07
C ALA A 40 26.09 -19.95 6.04
N PHE A 41 26.28 -19.17 7.10
CA PHE A 41 27.11 -19.56 8.25
C PHE A 41 26.26 -19.66 9.51
N LYS A 42 26.75 -20.35 10.54
CA LYS A 42 26.10 -20.39 11.85
C LYS A 42 26.79 -19.41 12.79
N THR A 43 26.00 -18.67 13.56
CA THR A 43 26.49 -17.91 14.71
C THR A 43 26.90 -18.86 15.83
N VAL A 44 27.57 -18.33 16.86
CA VAL A 44 27.98 -19.11 18.05
C VAL A 44 26.78 -19.79 18.74
N GLY A 45 25.60 -19.18 18.65
CA GLY A 45 24.32 -19.75 19.15
C GLY A 45 23.62 -20.72 18.18
N GLY A 46 24.27 -21.15 17.09
CA GLY A 46 23.74 -22.15 16.16
C GLY A 46 22.76 -21.63 15.09
N HIS A 47 22.32 -20.37 15.18
CA HIS A 47 21.42 -19.77 14.18
C HIS A 47 22.13 -19.50 12.85
N ARG A 48 21.47 -19.85 11.75
CA ARG A 48 21.95 -19.62 10.37
C ARG A 48 21.84 -18.14 9.99
N ARG A 49 22.84 -17.65 9.26
CA ARG A 49 22.93 -16.29 8.71
C ARG A 49 23.38 -16.35 7.26
N VAL A 50 22.66 -15.63 6.40
CA VAL A 50 22.96 -15.45 4.99
C VAL A 50 23.49 -14.04 4.79
N ARG A 51 24.56 -13.86 4.02
CA ARG A 51 25.05 -12.50 3.72
C ARG A 51 24.17 -11.84 2.69
N ARG A 52 23.99 -10.53 2.80
CA ARG A 52 23.24 -9.72 1.81
C ARG A 52 23.76 -9.95 0.38
N GLU A 53 25.08 -9.84 0.20
CA GLU A 53 25.76 -10.02 -1.10
C GLU A 53 25.49 -11.39 -1.74
N ASP A 54 25.47 -12.45 -0.93
CA ASP A 54 25.23 -13.81 -1.41
C ASP A 54 23.78 -14.00 -1.82
N LEU A 55 22.84 -13.45 -1.05
CA LEU A 55 21.42 -13.53 -1.35
C LEU A 55 21.07 -12.79 -2.63
N GLU A 56 21.52 -11.52 -2.76
CA GLU A 56 21.28 -10.68 -3.93
C GLU A 56 21.83 -11.33 -5.21
N ARG A 57 23.06 -11.83 -5.15
CA ARG A 57 23.69 -12.54 -6.26
C ARG A 57 22.89 -13.76 -6.69
N ILE A 58 22.47 -14.60 -5.76
CA ILE A 58 21.78 -15.87 -6.08
C ILE A 58 20.36 -15.64 -6.57
N CYS A 59 19.64 -14.69 -5.98
CA CYS A 59 18.32 -14.32 -6.46
C CYS A 59 18.38 -13.71 -7.87
N GLY A 60 19.38 -12.88 -8.15
CA GLY A 60 19.65 -12.34 -9.48
C GLY A 60 20.03 -13.41 -10.51
N GLU A 61 20.94 -14.33 -10.17
CA GLU A 61 21.39 -15.41 -11.05
C GLU A 61 20.27 -16.41 -11.42
N ARG A 62 19.31 -16.63 -10.51
CA ARG A 62 18.32 -17.69 -10.63
C ARG A 62 16.89 -17.21 -10.92
N GLY A 63 16.70 -15.90 -11.10
CA GLY A 63 15.38 -15.32 -11.32
C GLY A 63 14.40 -15.56 -10.17
N ILE A 64 14.92 -15.73 -8.94
CA ILE A 64 14.07 -15.80 -7.75
C ILE A 64 13.60 -14.37 -7.48
N PRO A 65 12.28 -14.09 -7.42
CA PRO A 65 11.80 -12.76 -7.10
C PRO A 65 12.36 -12.34 -5.73
N PHE A 66 13.06 -11.20 -5.70
CA PHE A 66 13.70 -10.66 -4.50
C PHE A 66 13.51 -9.16 -4.43
N ASN A 67 13.05 -8.65 -3.29
CA ASN A 67 12.95 -7.21 -3.05
C ASN A 67 14.09 -6.76 -2.12
N VAL A 68 15.17 -6.24 -2.71
CA VAL A 68 16.35 -5.73 -1.96
C VAL A 68 16.02 -4.46 -1.16
N GLN A 69 14.90 -3.80 -1.46
CA GLN A 69 14.43 -2.64 -0.69
C GLN A 69 13.67 -3.04 0.58
N SER A 70 13.42 -4.34 0.80
CA SER A 70 12.82 -4.88 2.01
C SER A 70 13.89 -5.26 3.03
N GLY A 71 14.75 -4.29 3.38
CA GLY A 71 15.05 -4.16 4.80
C GLY A 71 13.75 -3.66 5.41
N ASP A 72 13.08 -4.50 6.18
CA ASP A 72 11.93 -4.13 7.00
C ASP A 72 12.38 -3.01 7.96
N GLU A 73 12.38 -1.75 7.52
CA GLU A 73 12.29 -0.65 8.48
C GLU A 73 10.86 -0.70 8.98
N THR A 74 10.68 -1.34 10.13
CA THR A 74 9.42 -1.25 10.86
C THR A 74 9.09 0.23 11.03
N GLY A 75 8.03 0.66 10.34
CA GLY A 75 7.58 2.04 10.39
C GLY A 75 6.83 2.24 11.69
N ARG A 76 7.44 2.97 12.61
CA ARG A 76 6.89 3.29 13.92
C ARG A 76 6.17 4.63 13.84
N ILE A 77 4.86 4.57 13.99
CA ILE A 77 3.96 5.70 13.86
C ILE A 77 3.30 5.96 15.22
N LEU A 78 3.37 7.19 15.70
CA LEU A 78 2.70 7.61 16.92
C LEU A 78 1.50 8.50 16.58
N VAL A 79 0.34 8.22 17.14
CA VAL A 79 -0.85 9.06 17.02
C VAL A 79 -1.16 9.69 18.37
N VAL A 80 -1.28 11.01 18.42
CA VAL A 80 -1.51 11.77 19.66
C VAL A 80 -2.79 12.59 19.50
N ASP A 81 -3.86 12.13 20.12
CA ASP A 81 -5.20 12.74 20.05
C ASP A 81 -6.03 12.28 21.26
N ASP A 82 -6.83 13.17 21.85
CA ASP A 82 -7.71 12.81 22.96
C ASP A 82 -9.01 12.14 22.49
N GLU A 83 -9.35 12.24 21.19
CA GLU A 83 -10.53 11.62 20.58
C GLU A 83 -10.24 10.17 20.14
N PRO A 84 -10.89 9.14 20.74
CA PRO A 84 -10.65 7.73 20.40
C PRO A 84 -10.89 7.41 18.91
N VAL A 85 -11.87 8.08 18.30
CA VAL A 85 -12.24 7.88 16.89
C VAL A 85 -11.08 8.23 15.96
N VAL A 86 -10.31 9.29 16.26
CA VAL A 86 -9.13 9.67 15.47
C VAL A 86 -8.02 8.64 15.63
N LEU A 87 -7.78 8.20 16.87
CA LEU A 87 -6.77 7.18 17.16
C LEU A 87 -7.04 5.86 16.43
N ASP A 88 -8.29 5.40 16.45
CA ASP A 88 -8.69 4.16 15.81
C ASP A 88 -8.62 4.27 14.28
N LEU A 89 -9.12 5.38 13.70
CA LEU A 89 -9.04 5.62 12.26
C LEU A 89 -7.60 5.56 11.74
N VAL A 90 -6.68 6.32 12.36
CA VAL A 90 -5.29 6.35 11.89
C VAL A 90 -4.63 4.99 12.05
N ARG A 91 -4.92 4.28 13.15
CA ARG A 91 -4.41 2.91 13.36
C ARG A 91 -4.87 1.95 12.26
N ASP A 92 -6.15 1.96 11.94
CA ASP A 92 -6.73 1.08 10.92
C ASP A 92 -6.13 1.38 9.54
N VAL A 93 -6.05 2.67 9.17
CA VAL A 93 -5.44 3.09 7.89
C VAL A 93 -3.98 2.64 7.80
N VAL A 94 -3.20 2.78 8.87
CA VAL A 94 -1.79 2.36 8.87
C VAL A 94 -1.66 0.84 8.74
N ASN A 95 -2.46 0.09 9.49
CA ASN A 95 -2.46 -1.37 9.45
C ASN A 95 -2.81 -1.91 8.06
N ASP A 96 -3.71 -1.22 7.34
CA ASP A 96 -4.08 -1.55 5.96
C ASP A 96 -2.97 -1.26 4.94
N ILE A 97 -2.06 -0.31 5.23
CA ILE A 97 -0.98 0.08 4.30
C ILE A 97 0.15 -0.94 4.32
N HIS A 98 0.65 -1.32 5.50
CA HIS A 98 1.79 -2.22 5.61
C HIS A 98 1.83 -2.95 6.95
N HIS A 99 1.84 -4.29 6.88
CA HIS A 99 1.83 -5.19 8.05
C HIS A 99 3.03 -5.05 9.00
N ALA A 100 4.10 -4.39 8.56
CA ALA A 100 5.29 -4.14 9.38
C ALA A 100 5.32 -2.74 10.01
N PHE A 101 4.26 -1.94 9.83
CA PHE A 101 4.11 -0.70 10.58
C PHE A 101 3.57 -0.99 11.97
N GLU A 102 4.18 -0.35 12.96
CA GLU A 102 3.76 -0.39 14.35
C GLU A 102 3.11 0.95 14.68
N VAL A 103 1.92 0.91 15.26
CA VAL A 103 1.19 2.11 15.67
C VAL A 103 1.04 2.12 17.18
N GLU A 104 1.59 3.14 17.82
CA GLU A 104 1.30 3.47 19.20
C GLU A 104 0.40 4.69 19.27
N VAL A 105 -0.40 4.78 20.33
CA VAL A 105 -1.33 5.90 20.52
C VAL A 105 -1.15 6.52 21.90
N ALA A 106 -1.28 7.84 21.96
CA ALA A 106 -1.28 8.62 23.19
C ALA A 106 -2.54 9.50 23.24
N ARG A 107 -3.15 9.59 24.41
CA ARG A 107 -4.34 10.43 24.67
C ARG A 107 -4.03 11.72 25.42
N ASP A 108 -2.78 11.88 25.85
CA ASP A 108 -2.31 13.04 26.58
C ASP A 108 -0.82 13.29 26.32
N ALA A 109 -0.32 14.47 26.71
CA ALA A 109 1.08 14.84 26.49
C ALA A 109 2.09 14.00 27.27
N PHE A 110 1.71 13.46 28.43
CA PHE A 110 2.64 12.70 29.25
C PHE A 110 2.93 11.36 28.57
N ASP A 111 1.89 10.68 28.12
CA ASP A 111 2.02 9.42 27.40
C ASP A 111 2.68 9.64 26.03
N ALA A 112 2.35 10.73 25.33
CA ALA A 112 2.99 11.10 24.08
C ALA A 112 4.51 11.29 24.25
N GLY A 113 4.95 12.04 25.26
CA GLY A 113 6.37 12.24 25.55
C GLY A 113 7.09 10.94 25.91
N ARG A 114 6.44 10.08 26.70
CA ARG A 114 6.95 8.75 27.06
C ARG A 114 7.15 7.88 25.82
N LEU A 115 6.14 7.81 24.95
CA LEU A 115 6.17 7.03 23.72
C LEU A 115 7.20 7.59 22.73
N VAL A 116 7.31 8.90 22.56
CA VAL A 116 8.37 9.49 21.74
C VAL A 116 9.77 9.00 22.17
N ALA A 117 10.04 8.95 23.48
CA ALA A 117 11.34 8.54 23.99
C ALA A 117 11.60 7.02 23.84
N LEU A 118 10.60 6.19 24.12
CA LEU A 118 10.73 4.72 24.13
C LEU A 118 10.51 4.10 22.75
N PHE A 119 9.44 4.50 22.08
CA PHE A 119 9.02 3.99 20.78
C PHE A 119 9.81 4.62 19.64
N ARG A 120 10.36 5.83 19.80
CA ARG A 120 11.15 6.53 18.76
C ARG A 120 10.46 6.49 17.39
N PRO A 121 9.27 7.10 17.27
CA PRO A 121 8.50 7.08 16.04
C PRO A 121 9.21 7.84 14.91
N GLN A 122 9.12 7.35 13.68
CA GLN A 122 9.55 8.11 12.50
C GLN A 122 8.47 9.09 12.03
N LEU A 123 7.20 8.80 12.30
CA LEU A 123 6.06 9.67 11.95
C LEU A 123 5.15 9.88 13.17
N ILE A 124 4.77 11.12 13.42
CA ILE A 124 3.86 11.52 14.50
C ILE A 124 2.66 12.27 13.91
N PHE A 125 1.46 11.74 14.14
CA PHE A 125 0.22 12.47 13.96
C PHE A 125 -0.12 13.18 15.27
N LEU A 126 -0.12 14.51 15.27
CA LEU A 126 -0.25 15.32 16.49
C LEU A 126 -1.46 16.23 16.43
N ASP A 127 -2.42 16.05 17.32
CA ASP A 127 -3.50 17.01 17.51
C ASP A 127 -2.98 18.32 18.14
N LEU A 128 -3.39 19.43 17.54
CA LEU A 128 -3.10 20.78 18.03
C LEU A 128 -4.04 21.24 19.15
N MET A 129 -5.21 20.60 19.28
CA MET A 129 -6.30 21.06 20.14
C MET A 129 -6.59 20.11 21.32
N MET A 130 -5.54 19.56 21.94
CA MET A 130 -5.71 18.72 23.14
C MET A 130 -5.80 19.54 24.43
N PRO A 131 -6.66 19.15 25.40
CA PRO A 131 -6.70 19.78 26.71
C PRO A 131 -5.36 19.72 27.44
N GLY A 132 -4.88 20.87 27.90
CA GLY A 132 -3.65 20.97 28.71
C GLY A 132 -2.34 20.84 27.92
N VAL A 133 -2.39 20.82 26.58
CA VAL A 133 -1.22 20.65 25.72
C VAL A 133 -1.27 21.65 24.57
N ASP A 134 -0.21 22.46 24.41
CA ASP A 134 -0.04 23.27 23.20
C ASP A 134 0.71 22.46 22.13
N GLY A 135 -0.03 21.92 21.15
CA GLY A 135 0.55 21.12 20.06
C GLY A 135 1.60 21.86 19.22
N PHE A 136 1.54 23.19 19.13
CA PHE A 136 2.57 23.98 18.46
C PHE A 136 3.89 23.96 19.23
N GLU A 137 3.79 24.08 20.56
CA GLU A 137 4.96 24.00 21.43
C GLU A 137 5.56 22.60 21.43
N VAL A 138 4.73 21.55 21.48
CA VAL A 138 5.16 20.15 21.36
C VAL A 138 5.93 19.94 20.05
N CYS A 139 5.38 20.36 18.92
CA CYS A 139 6.05 20.27 17.62
C CYS A 139 7.42 20.97 17.64
N THR A 140 7.47 22.20 18.14
CA THR A 140 8.70 22.98 18.25
C THR A 140 9.75 22.29 19.13
N ARG A 141 9.35 21.73 20.28
CA ARG A 141 10.25 21.03 21.21
C ARG A 141 10.81 19.76 20.56
N LEU A 142 9.96 18.95 19.93
CA LEU A 142 10.37 17.72 19.25
C LEU A 142 11.35 18.00 18.10
N LYS A 143 11.16 19.10 17.37
CA LYS A 143 12.05 19.49 16.26
C LYS A 143 13.36 20.12 16.71
N ARG A 144 13.43 20.68 17.92
CA ARG A 144 14.66 21.25 18.50
C ARG A 144 15.54 20.22 19.20
N ASP A 145 14.97 19.12 19.69
CA ASP A 145 15.74 18.06 20.34
C ASP A 145 16.37 17.12 19.30
N ALA A 146 17.70 16.99 19.32
CA ALA A 146 18.44 16.13 18.41
C ALA A 146 18.03 14.65 18.48
N ALA A 147 17.51 14.19 19.62
CA ALA A 147 17.02 12.83 19.79
C ALA A 147 15.71 12.57 19.02
N THR A 148 14.91 13.60 18.74
CA THR A 148 13.56 13.47 18.16
C THR A 148 13.35 14.28 16.88
N ALA A 149 14.31 15.12 16.49
CA ALA A 149 14.19 15.99 15.31
C ALA A 149 13.98 15.22 14.00
N HIS A 150 14.43 13.96 13.97
CA HIS A 150 14.26 13.03 12.86
C HIS A 150 12.79 12.62 12.63
N SER A 151 11.93 12.66 13.65
CA SER A 151 10.52 12.29 13.53
C SER A 151 9.77 13.32 12.67
N GLU A 152 9.12 12.89 11.61
CA GLU A 152 8.19 13.73 10.85
C GLU A 152 6.91 13.98 11.66
N ILE A 153 6.36 15.19 11.56
CA ILE A 153 5.17 15.59 12.31
C ILE A 153 4.10 16.04 11.33
N VAL A 154 2.95 15.36 11.36
CA VAL A 154 1.73 15.75 10.66
C VAL A 154 0.77 16.27 11.71
N ALA A 155 0.46 17.56 11.64
CA ALA A 155 -0.50 18.17 12.54
C ALA A 155 -1.93 17.78 12.18
N ILE A 156 -2.79 17.61 13.17
CA ILE A 156 -4.22 17.40 13.04
C ILE A 156 -4.90 18.54 13.81
N THR A 157 -5.96 19.13 13.25
CA THR A 157 -6.69 20.19 13.97
C THR A 157 -8.16 20.27 13.57
N GLY A 158 -9.03 20.49 14.57
CA GLY A 158 -10.42 20.90 14.37
C GLY A 158 -10.57 22.38 14.01
N TYR A 159 -9.56 23.21 14.27
CA TYR A 159 -9.57 24.65 13.98
C TYR A 159 -8.61 25.01 12.85
N TYR A 160 -8.97 24.52 11.66
CA TYR A 160 -8.19 24.69 10.44
C TYR A 160 -8.33 26.12 9.90
N THR A 161 -7.28 26.92 10.09
CA THR A 161 -7.15 28.28 9.53
C THR A 161 -5.80 28.42 8.85
N GLU A 162 -5.69 29.34 7.90
CA GLU A 162 -4.42 29.62 7.20
C GLU A 162 -3.32 30.00 8.20
N ALA A 163 -3.61 30.90 9.16
CA ALA A 163 -2.68 31.31 10.20
C ALA A 163 -2.17 30.13 11.06
N ASN A 164 -3.06 29.21 11.46
CA ASN A 164 -2.66 28.04 12.24
C ASN A 164 -1.82 27.07 11.41
N THR A 165 -2.19 26.85 10.15
CA THR A 165 -1.45 25.99 9.22
C THR A 165 -0.05 26.55 8.96
N GLU A 166 0.08 27.84 8.66
CA GLU A 166 1.39 28.48 8.51
C GLU A 166 2.23 28.39 9.77
N ARG A 167 1.62 28.65 10.94
CA ARG A 167 2.29 28.60 12.23
C ARG A 167 2.86 27.20 12.53
N ILE A 168 2.10 26.14 12.26
CA ILE A 168 2.55 24.77 12.55
C ILE A 168 3.59 24.27 11.55
N LEU A 169 3.47 24.64 10.27
CA LEU A 169 4.49 24.37 9.27
C LEU A 169 5.82 25.07 9.62
N HIS A 170 5.76 26.33 10.07
CA HIS A 170 6.93 27.05 10.55
C HIS A 170 7.53 26.44 11.83
N ALA A 171 6.72 25.78 12.67
CA ALA A 171 7.21 25.02 13.82
C ALA A 171 7.94 23.72 13.44
N GLY A 172 7.85 23.29 12.18
CA GLY A 172 8.57 22.14 11.62
C GLY A 172 7.69 20.93 11.31
N ALA A 173 6.36 21.07 11.33
CA ALA A 173 5.47 20.06 10.78
C ALA A 173 5.59 19.98 9.26
N VAL A 174 5.43 18.78 8.69
CA VAL A 174 5.49 18.55 7.24
C VAL A 174 4.13 18.76 6.57
N ALA A 175 3.03 18.69 7.33
CA ALA A 175 1.68 18.89 6.86
C ALA A 175 0.72 19.22 8.02
N CYS A 176 -0.46 19.72 7.67
CA CYS A 176 -1.57 19.97 8.59
C CYS A 176 -2.86 19.41 7.98
N LEU A 177 -3.50 18.47 8.67
CA LEU A 177 -4.76 17.83 8.29
C LEU A 177 -5.91 18.41 9.10
N ARG A 178 -7.04 18.62 8.42
CA ARG A 178 -8.28 19.11 9.03
C ARG A 178 -9.08 17.94 9.60
N LYS A 179 -9.61 18.07 10.82
CA LYS A 179 -10.67 17.19 11.33
C LYS A 179 -12.03 17.57 10.69
N PRO A 180 -12.89 16.61 10.31
CA PRO A 180 -12.69 15.16 10.38
C PRO A 180 -11.66 14.66 9.36
N LEU A 181 -10.85 13.67 9.75
CA LEU A 181 -9.77 13.15 8.92
C LEU A 181 -10.29 12.32 7.74
N ASP A 182 -9.71 12.53 6.57
CA ASP A 182 -9.91 11.70 5.39
C ASP A 182 -8.88 10.56 5.34
N VAL A 183 -9.35 9.32 5.19
CA VAL A 183 -8.55 8.10 4.98
C VAL A 183 -7.51 8.29 3.88
N VAL A 184 -7.88 8.95 2.78
CA VAL A 184 -7.00 9.19 1.63
C VAL A 184 -5.83 10.09 2.01
N ASP A 185 -6.09 11.12 2.81
CA ASP A 185 -5.04 12.06 3.22
C ASP A 185 -4.09 11.43 4.25
N VAL A 186 -4.61 10.72 5.25
CA VAL A 186 -3.78 9.97 6.22
C VAL A 186 -2.89 8.97 5.48
N ARG A 187 -3.49 8.18 4.59
CA ARG A 187 -2.77 7.19 3.78
C ARG A 187 -1.67 7.82 2.94
N ARG A 188 -1.98 8.93 2.25
CA ARG A 188 -0.99 9.68 1.45
C ARG A 188 0.19 10.13 2.31
N ARG A 189 -0.08 10.69 3.51
CA ARG A 189 1.00 11.15 4.42
C ARG A 189 1.92 10.01 4.84
N VAL A 190 1.36 8.85 5.18
CA VAL A 190 2.13 7.66 5.57
C VAL A 190 3.04 7.19 4.42
N ILE A 191 2.49 7.09 3.21
CA ILE A 191 3.24 6.65 2.02
C ILE A 191 4.39 7.61 1.71
N GLU A 192 4.12 8.92 1.72
CA GLU A 192 5.13 9.95 1.47
C GLU A 192 6.24 9.93 2.52
N SER A 193 5.88 9.82 3.81
CA SER A 193 6.82 9.87 4.94
C SER A 193 7.81 8.70 4.93
N PHE A 194 7.30 7.48 4.75
CA PHE A 194 8.13 6.28 4.70
C PHE A 194 8.79 6.07 3.34
N ARG A 195 8.59 7.01 2.40
CA ARG A 195 9.01 6.90 0.99
C ARG A 195 8.73 5.52 0.46
N LEU A 196 7.59 4.97 0.88
CA LEU A 196 7.12 3.75 0.31
C LEU A 196 7.04 4.08 -1.16
N ARG A 197 7.71 3.27 -1.99
CA ARG A 197 7.20 3.16 -3.34
C ARG A 197 5.73 2.91 -3.12
N GLU A 198 4.88 3.70 -3.76
CA GLU A 198 3.62 3.08 -4.13
C GLU A 198 4.06 1.86 -4.94
N GLU A 199 4.27 0.72 -4.26
CA GLU A 199 3.52 -0.47 -4.58
C GLU A 199 2.16 0.12 -4.89
N PRO A 200 1.82 0.29 -6.18
CA PRO A 200 0.47 0.68 -6.51
C PRO A 200 -0.34 -0.27 -5.66
N VAL A 201 -1.23 0.26 -4.81
CA VAL A 201 -2.18 -0.62 -4.14
C VAL A 201 -2.58 -1.56 -5.24
N ALA A 202 -2.34 -2.85 -5.04
CA ALA A 202 -3.12 -3.80 -5.77
C ALA A 202 -4.54 -3.48 -5.32
N ARG A 203 -5.16 -2.45 -5.92
CA ARG A 203 -6.53 -2.50 -6.32
C ARG A 203 -6.57 -3.87 -6.92
N VAL A 204 -7.36 -4.74 -6.30
CA VAL A 204 -7.79 -5.97 -6.94
C VAL A 204 -7.92 -5.62 -8.43
N GLY A 205 -7.00 -6.17 -9.24
CA GLY A 205 -6.70 -5.82 -10.64
C GLY A 205 -6.20 -4.40 -10.94
N GLU A 206 -4.88 -4.23 -11.21
CA GLU A 206 -4.34 -3.59 -12.42
C GLU A 206 -2.81 -3.89 -12.60
N ALA A 207 -2.42 -4.53 -13.72
CA ALA A 207 -1.05 -4.80 -14.19
C ALA A 207 -0.37 -3.61 -14.95
N PRO A 208 0.99 -3.56 -15.09
CA PRO A 208 1.76 -2.47 -15.74
C PRO A 208 2.02 -2.75 -17.26
N PRO A 209 2.66 -1.83 -18.02
CA PRO A 209 2.12 -0.58 -18.60
C PRO A 209 2.08 -0.58 -20.16
N ALA A 210 1.45 0.46 -20.72
CA ALA A 210 1.62 1.03 -22.09
C ALA A 210 0.58 0.74 -23.21
N GLU A 211 -0.55 0.10 -22.95
CA GLU A 211 -1.69 0.10 -23.89
C GLU A 211 -2.94 0.67 -23.19
N ALA A 212 -3.75 1.46 -23.90
CA ALA A 212 -5.00 1.99 -23.36
C ALA A 212 -5.85 0.84 -22.80
N ALA A 213 -6.30 0.95 -21.54
CA ALA A 213 -7.07 -0.12 -20.91
C ALA A 213 -8.30 -0.43 -21.77
N LYS A 214 -8.53 -1.72 -22.08
CA LYS A 214 -9.65 -2.14 -22.94
C LYS A 214 -10.86 -2.44 -22.05
N VAL A 215 -11.95 -1.72 -22.27
CA VAL A 215 -13.24 -1.93 -21.57
C VAL A 215 -14.22 -2.50 -22.59
N LEU A 216 -14.84 -3.64 -22.29
CA LEU A 216 -15.92 -4.19 -23.10
C LEU A 216 -17.27 -3.82 -22.47
N LEU A 217 -18.06 -3.02 -23.17
CA LEU A 217 -19.42 -2.66 -22.79
C LEU A 217 -20.42 -3.59 -23.47
N VAL A 218 -21.19 -4.35 -22.68
CA VAL A 218 -22.19 -5.32 -23.14
C VAL A 218 -23.59 -4.82 -22.77
N THR A 219 -24.30 -4.26 -23.75
CA THR A 219 -25.66 -3.71 -23.59
C THR A 219 -26.34 -3.54 -24.94
N GLN A 220 -27.66 -3.68 -24.98
CA GLN A 220 -28.49 -3.35 -26.13
C GLN A 220 -28.95 -1.88 -26.14
N ASN A 221 -28.81 -1.15 -25.03
CA ASN A 221 -29.22 0.23 -24.93
C ASN A 221 -28.26 1.16 -25.70
N ALA A 222 -28.72 1.72 -26.80
CA ALA A 222 -27.93 2.60 -27.66
C ALA A 222 -27.53 3.92 -26.98
N ASP A 223 -28.40 4.50 -26.15
CA ASP A 223 -28.16 5.77 -25.47
C ASP A 223 -27.12 5.60 -24.36
N PHE A 224 -27.23 4.52 -23.58
CA PHE A 224 -26.24 4.18 -22.56
C PHE A 224 -24.86 3.92 -23.18
N ARG A 225 -24.79 3.21 -24.31
CA ARG A 225 -23.53 3.03 -25.05
C ARG A 225 -22.90 4.35 -25.47
N ALA A 226 -23.69 5.27 -26.03
CA ALA A 226 -23.19 6.56 -26.48
C ALA A 226 -22.62 7.38 -25.30
N ARG A 227 -23.33 7.42 -24.17
CA ARG A 227 -22.87 8.13 -22.95
C ARG A 227 -21.57 7.54 -22.40
N VAL A 228 -21.49 6.22 -22.25
CA VAL A 228 -20.28 5.56 -21.74
C VAL A 228 -19.09 5.77 -22.68
N GLN A 229 -19.32 5.76 -23.99
CA GLN A 229 -18.28 6.05 -24.98
C GLN A 229 -17.79 7.51 -24.88
N GLU A 230 -18.70 8.46 -24.67
CA GLU A 230 -18.37 9.88 -24.51
C GLU A 230 -17.61 10.14 -23.21
N GLU A 231 -18.09 9.64 -22.06
CA GLU A 231 -17.43 9.82 -20.77
C GLU A 231 -16.02 9.20 -20.75
N LEU A 232 -15.89 8.00 -21.30
CA LEU A 232 -14.62 7.28 -21.34
C LEU A 232 -13.71 7.72 -22.50
N SER A 233 -14.17 8.59 -23.41
CA SER A 233 -13.34 9.11 -24.51
C SER A 233 -12.16 9.96 -24.03
N SER A 234 -12.32 10.62 -22.88
CA SER A 234 -11.31 11.45 -22.22
C SER A 234 -10.32 10.64 -21.38
N ALA A 235 -10.71 9.44 -20.97
CA ALA A 235 -9.86 8.48 -20.28
C ALA A 235 -8.99 7.75 -21.32
N ARG A 236 -7.75 7.39 -20.95
CA ARG A 236 -6.82 6.64 -21.82
C ARG A 236 -7.26 5.16 -21.95
N VAL A 237 -8.48 4.95 -22.43
CA VAL A 237 -9.25 3.70 -22.42
C VAL A 237 -9.80 3.45 -23.82
N LYS A 238 -9.76 2.20 -24.28
CA LYS A 238 -10.41 1.77 -25.52
C LYS A 238 -11.71 1.05 -25.19
N VAL A 239 -12.84 1.65 -25.54
CA VAL A 239 -14.17 1.03 -25.36
C VAL A 239 -14.48 0.13 -26.55
N LEU A 240 -14.67 -1.16 -26.28
CA LEU A 240 -15.22 -2.18 -27.16
C LEU A 240 -16.70 -2.35 -26.83
N THR A 241 -17.55 -2.68 -27.79
CA THR A 241 -18.99 -2.83 -27.56
C THR A 241 -19.51 -4.16 -28.08
N ALA A 242 -20.42 -4.78 -27.33
CA ALA A 242 -21.22 -5.93 -27.75
C ALA A 242 -22.68 -5.73 -27.34
N GLN A 243 -23.60 -6.30 -28.12
CA GLN A 243 -25.06 -6.16 -27.89
C GLN A 243 -25.71 -7.49 -27.46
N THR A 244 -24.96 -8.58 -27.50
CA THR A 244 -25.41 -9.91 -27.09
C THR A 244 -24.28 -10.60 -26.33
N ALA A 245 -24.61 -11.64 -25.56
CA ALA A 245 -23.60 -12.47 -24.90
C ALA A 245 -22.67 -13.17 -25.92
N GLY A 246 -23.23 -13.59 -27.05
CA GLY A 246 -22.45 -14.20 -28.14
C GLY A 246 -21.40 -13.26 -28.73
N ASP A 247 -21.80 -12.03 -29.04
CA ASP A 247 -20.88 -11.01 -29.59
C ASP A 247 -19.80 -10.62 -28.57
N ALA A 248 -20.16 -10.58 -27.28
CA ALA A 248 -19.23 -10.24 -26.21
C ALA A 248 -18.06 -11.24 -26.13
N LEU A 249 -18.33 -12.54 -26.32
CA LEU A 249 -17.28 -13.56 -26.35
C LEU A 249 -16.35 -13.40 -27.57
N LEU A 250 -16.91 -13.10 -28.74
CA LEU A 250 -16.14 -12.89 -29.97
C LEU A 250 -15.21 -11.68 -29.82
N VAL A 251 -15.74 -10.56 -29.31
CA VAL A 251 -14.99 -9.33 -29.07
C VAL A 251 -13.91 -9.54 -28.01
N ALA A 252 -14.21 -10.26 -26.93
CA ALA A 252 -13.26 -10.56 -25.88
C ALA A 252 -12.11 -11.48 -26.34
N GLN A 253 -12.37 -12.43 -27.24
CA GLN A 253 -11.32 -13.26 -27.83
C GLN A 253 -10.42 -12.47 -28.78
N ALA A 254 -11.01 -11.60 -29.61
CA ALA A 254 -10.25 -10.80 -30.58
C ALA A 254 -9.41 -9.70 -29.91
N ALA A 255 -9.93 -9.10 -28.84
CA ALA A 255 -9.25 -8.06 -28.07
C ALA A 255 -9.56 -8.25 -26.57
N PRO A 256 -8.73 -8.97 -25.82
CA PRO A 256 -9.00 -9.30 -24.42
C PRO A 256 -9.18 -8.03 -23.58
N PRO A 257 -10.39 -7.80 -23.03
CA PRO A 257 -10.65 -6.64 -22.21
C PRO A 257 -10.09 -6.86 -20.81
N ARG A 258 -9.79 -5.75 -20.14
CA ARG A 258 -9.43 -5.73 -18.72
C ARG A 258 -10.68 -5.61 -17.84
N TYR A 259 -11.69 -4.90 -18.33
CA TYR A 259 -12.96 -4.67 -17.67
C TYR A 259 -14.12 -5.01 -18.60
N VAL A 260 -15.19 -5.58 -18.06
CA VAL A 260 -16.44 -5.85 -18.76
C VAL A 260 -17.56 -5.14 -18.01
N LEU A 261 -18.19 -4.14 -18.63
CA LEU A 261 -19.42 -3.52 -18.14
C LEU A 261 -20.59 -4.32 -18.71
N LEU A 262 -21.32 -5.01 -17.85
CA LEU A 262 -22.36 -5.96 -18.25
C LEU A 262 -23.73 -5.45 -17.82
N SER A 263 -24.57 -5.11 -18.78
CA SER A 263 -25.96 -4.73 -18.51
C SER A 263 -26.74 -5.90 -17.89
N LEU A 264 -27.41 -5.62 -16.79
CA LEU A 264 -28.35 -6.55 -16.15
C LEU A 264 -29.66 -6.71 -16.92
N SER A 265 -29.95 -5.80 -17.84
CA SER A 265 -31.14 -5.80 -18.71
C SER A 265 -30.95 -6.64 -19.98
N LEU A 266 -29.80 -7.31 -20.13
CA LEU A 266 -29.45 -8.05 -21.33
C LEU A 266 -30.34 -9.32 -21.47
N PRO A 267 -31.15 -9.45 -22.53
CA PRO A 267 -32.18 -10.50 -22.61
C PRO A 267 -31.66 -11.93 -22.61
N ASP A 268 -30.48 -12.17 -23.20
CA ASP A 268 -29.84 -13.48 -23.32
C ASP A 268 -28.90 -13.80 -22.15
N LEU A 269 -28.80 -12.93 -21.13
CA LEU A 269 -27.84 -13.08 -20.04
C LEU A 269 -28.12 -14.32 -19.18
N GLY A 270 -29.39 -14.58 -18.86
CA GLY A 270 -29.81 -15.68 -17.97
C GLY A 270 -29.49 -17.07 -18.53
N ASP A 271 -29.52 -17.23 -19.86
CA ASP A 271 -29.22 -18.48 -20.55
C ASP A 271 -27.77 -18.52 -21.07
N SER A 272 -26.97 -17.49 -20.83
CA SER A 272 -25.61 -17.38 -21.36
C SER A 272 -24.55 -18.05 -20.46
N GLU A 273 -23.59 -18.72 -21.07
CA GLU A 273 -22.33 -19.13 -20.40
C GLU A 273 -21.29 -17.99 -20.43
N LEU A 274 -21.71 -16.73 -20.55
CA LEU A 274 -20.86 -15.58 -20.79
C LEU A 274 -19.80 -15.40 -19.70
N ILE A 275 -20.23 -15.27 -18.44
CA ILE A 275 -19.34 -15.05 -17.30
C ILE A 275 -18.36 -16.23 -17.12
N PRO A 276 -18.80 -17.50 -17.08
CA PRO A 276 -17.89 -18.63 -17.00
C PRO A 276 -16.87 -18.69 -18.14
N LYS A 277 -17.25 -18.35 -19.37
CA LYS A 277 -16.35 -18.37 -20.54
C LYS A 277 -15.40 -17.18 -20.62
N LEU A 278 -15.78 -16.02 -20.09
CA LEU A 278 -14.89 -14.86 -19.97
C LEU A 278 -13.82 -15.05 -18.89
N VAL A 279 -14.17 -15.75 -17.82
CA VAL A 279 -13.26 -16.02 -16.69
C VAL A 279 -12.44 -17.30 -16.94
N GLY A 280 -13.06 -18.33 -17.52
CA GLY A 280 -12.46 -19.63 -17.78
C GLY A 280 -11.52 -19.62 -18.98
N GLY A 281 -10.22 -19.44 -18.75
CA GLY A 281 -9.18 -19.58 -19.77
C GLY A 281 -8.12 -18.47 -19.78
N SER A 282 -8.28 -17.42 -18.98
CA SER A 282 -7.27 -16.36 -18.86
C SER A 282 -6.44 -16.51 -17.58
N ALA A 283 -5.12 -16.36 -17.70
CA ALA A 283 -4.22 -16.24 -16.54
C ALA A 283 -4.53 -15.01 -15.67
N GLN A 284 -5.21 -14.01 -16.26
CA GLN A 284 -5.73 -12.83 -15.58
C GLN A 284 -7.15 -12.54 -16.10
N PRO A 285 -8.21 -13.01 -15.42
CA PRO A 285 -9.57 -12.83 -15.91
C PRO A 285 -10.00 -11.35 -15.89
N PRO A 286 -10.87 -10.92 -16.82
CA PRO A 286 -11.40 -9.56 -16.80
C PRO A 286 -12.24 -9.31 -15.56
N GLN A 287 -12.24 -8.08 -15.06
CA GLN A 287 -13.17 -7.67 -14.01
C GLN A 287 -14.55 -7.40 -14.59
N ILE A 288 -15.57 -8.02 -14.02
CA ILE A 288 -16.95 -7.90 -14.49
C ILE A 288 -17.69 -6.96 -13.53
N ILE A 289 -18.24 -5.87 -14.09
CA ILE A 289 -19.00 -4.86 -13.39
C ILE A 289 -20.43 -4.91 -13.95
N ALA A 290 -21.38 -5.28 -13.10
CA ALA A 290 -22.79 -5.23 -13.45
C ALA A 290 -23.26 -3.77 -13.49
N VAL A 291 -24.02 -3.41 -14.52
CA VAL A 291 -24.57 -2.05 -14.70
C VAL A 291 -26.06 -2.12 -15.00
N HIS A 292 -26.80 -1.15 -14.50
CA HIS A 292 -28.16 -0.85 -14.97
C HIS A 292 -28.04 0.19 -16.07
N ASP A 293 -28.59 -0.10 -17.24
CA ASP A 293 -28.51 0.74 -18.43
C ASP A 293 -29.82 1.47 -18.73
N ASP A 294 -30.73 1.55 -17.76
CA ASP A 294 -31.98 2.28 -17.89
C ASP A 294 -31.74 3.81 -17.84
N PRO A 295 -32.53 4.60 -18.58
CA PRO A 295 -32.32 6.05 -18.73
C PRO A 295 -32.60 6.90 -17.48
N THR A 296 -32.98 6.29 -16.36
CA THR A 296 -33.34 6.97 -15.11
C THR A 296 -32.79 6.23 -13.89
N GLU A 297 -31.52 6.46 -13.60
CA GLU A 297 -30.95 6.78 -12.27
C GLU A 297 -29.45 7.07 -12.39
#